data_AF-A0A969NHZ4-F1
#
_entry.id   AF-A0A969NHZ4-F1
#
_cell.length_a   1.000
_cell.length_b   1.000
_cell.length_c   1.000
_cell.angle_alpha   90.00
_cell.angle_beta   90.00
_cell.angle_gamma   90.00
#
_symmetry.space_group_name_H-M   'P 1'
#
loop_
_entity.id
_entity.type
_entity.pdbx_description
1 polymer ?
#
loop_
_entity_poly.entity_id
_entity_poly.type
_entity_poly.pdbx_seq_one_letter_code
_entity_poly.pdbx_strand_id
1 'polypeptide(L)'
;MKEIGINYIEKEYEKSDIHDSFLVYACTNIRELNERIKTDCQEAGKLVNVVDNPALCDFVSPAIFRKSNMSIAVSSNGQDVYKSIRVRNSIRQIFQHDGFLLPFN
;
A
#
# COMPACT_ATOMS: atom_id res chain seq x y z
N MET A 1 -6.92 11.37 -20.38
CA MET A 1 -6.70 10.75 -19.05
C MET A 1 -7.56 11.49 -18.05
N LYS A 2 -8.29 10.81 -17.14
CA LYS A 2 -9.00 11.50 -16.05
C LYS A 2 -7.97 12.30 -15.25
N GLU A 3 -8.22 13.58 -14.97
CA GLU A 3 -7.46 14.32 -13.96
C GLU A 3 -7.65 13.60 -12.62
N ILE A 4 -6.67 12.78 -12.27
CA ILE A 4 -6.53 12.21 -10.94
C ILE A 4 -6.00 13.39 -10.12
N GLY A 5 -6.64 13.75 -9.01
CA GLY A 5 -6.22 14.86 -8.14
C GLY A 5 -4.88 14.58 -7.46
N ILE A 6 -3.81 14.50 -8.26
CA ILE A 6 -2.44 14.20 -7.86
C ILE A 6 -1.57 15.42 -8.17
N ASN A 7 -0.69 15.77 -7.23
CA ASN A 7 0.38 16.71 -7.50
C ASN A 7 1.55 15.92 -8.10
N TYR A 8 1.96 16.27 -9.32
CA TYR A 8 3.09 15.65 -10.01
C TYR A 8 4.25 16.62 -10.05
N ILE A 9 5.42 16.18 -9.57
CA ILE A 9 6.65 16.97 -9.53
C ILE A 9 7.74 16.16 -10.23
N GLU A 10 8.20 16.64 -11.38
CA GLU A 10 9.32 16.05 -12.12
C GLU A 10 10.63 16.70 -11.68
N LYS A 11 11.39 16.00 -10.83
CA LYS A 11 12.70 16.44 -10.36
C LYS A 11 13.50 15.29 -9.74
N GLU A 12 14.75 15.55 -9.41
CA GLU A 12 15.52 14.67 -8.51
C GLU A 12 14.99 14.74 -7.08
N TYR A 13 15.05 13.60 -6.39
CA TYR A 13 14.62 13.49 -5.00
C TYR A 13 15.48 14.34 -4.06
N GLU A 14 14.81 15.06 -3.16
CA GLU A 14 15.42 15.70 -2.01
C GLU A 14 14.63 15.41 -0.74
N LYS A 15 15.30 15.50 0.42
CA LYS A 15 14.72 15.11 1.72
C LYS A 15 13.46 15.90 2.09
N SER A 16 13.31 17.14 1.61
CA SER A 16 12.11 17.93 1.84
C SER A 16 10.86 17.34 1.19
N ASP A 17 10.99 16.47 0.19
CA ASP A 17 9.85 15.87 -0.54
C ASP A 17 8.99 14.98 0.35
N ILE A 18 9.54 14.45 1.44
CA ILE A 18 8.81 13.58 2.38
C ILE A 18 8.17 14.33 3.56
N HIS A 19 8.40 15.64 3.71
CA HIS A 19 8.01 16.39 4.91
C HIS A 19 6.50 16.30 5.19
N ASP A 20 5.66 16.53 4.18
CA ASP A 20 4.19 16.54 4.32
C ASP A 20 3.56 15.15 4.11
N SER A 21 4.39 14.12 3.96
CA SER A 21 3.92 12.74 3.74
C SER A 21 3.62 12.05 5.06
N PHE A 22 2.60 11.17 5.08
CA PHE A 22 2.38 10.21 6.16
C PHE A 22 2.97 8.83 5.80
N LEU A 23 2.74 8.38 4.57
CA LEU A 23 3.33 7.17 3.98
C LEU A 23 4.15 7.57 2.75
N VAL A 24 5.27 6.88 2.54
CA VAL A 24 6.13 7.04 1.36
C VAL A 24 6.26 5.70 0.65
N TYR A 25 6.21 5.72 -0.68
CA TYR A 25 6.53 4.56 -1.52
C TYR A 25 7.79 4.88 -2.33
N ALA A 26 8.89 4.18 -2.05
CA ALA A 26 10.13 4.30 -2.81
C ALA A 26 10.11 3.30 -3.96
N CYS A 27 9.78 3.79 -5.16
CA CYS A 27 9.56 3.00 -6.37
C CYS A 27 10.60 3.27 -7.47
N THR A 28 11.81 3.71 -7.11
CA THR A 28 12.87 3.96 -8.09
C THR A 28 13.61 2.67 -8.44
N ASN A 29 14.28 2.65 -9.58
CA ASN A 29 15.20 1.58 -9.97
C ASN A 29 16.62 1.74 -9.38
N ILE A 30 16.85 2.74 -8.53
CA ILE A 30 18.17 3.06 -7.95
C ILE A 30 18.18 2.63 -6.49
N ARG A 31 18.88 1.52 -6.20
CA ARG A 31 18.92 0.92 -4.86
C ARG A 31 19.41 1.89 -3.78
N GLU A 32 20.51 2.59 -4.03
CA GLU A 32 21.10 3.54 -3.08
C GLU A 32 20.15 4.69 -2.76
N LEU A 33 19.39 5.16 -3.76
CA LEU A 33 18.37 6.18 -3.55
C LEU A 33 17.22 5.66 -2.69
N ASN A 34 16.75 4.44 -2.92
CA ASN A 34 15.71 3.83 -2.08
C ASN A 34 16.18 3.63 -0.63
N GLU A 35 17.44 3.25 -0.41
CA GLU A 35 18.06 3.16 0.93
C GLU A 35 18.19 4.55 1.59
N ARG A 36 18.55 5.59 0.82
CA ARG A 36 18.56 6.97 1.31
C ARG A 36 17.17 7.45 1.72
N ILE A 37 16.15 7.22 0.89
CA ILE A 37 14.76 7.55 1.19
C ILE A 37 14.32 6.83 2.47
N LYS A 38 14.75 5.58 2.67
CA LYS A 38 14.48 4.83 3.90
C LYS A 38 15.04 5.54 5.13
N THR A 39 16.31 5.89 5.10
CA THR A 39 16.97 6.61 6.21
C THR A 39 16.28 7.95 6.48
N ASP A 40 16.01 8.74 5.43
CA ASP A 40 15.34 10.03 5.56
C ASP A 40 13.94 9.89 6.19
N CYS A 41 13.17 8.86 5.79
CA CYS A 41 11.87 8.57 6.38
C CYS A 41 11.97 8.17 7.85
N GLN A 42 12.93 7.33 8.22
CA GLN A 42 13.16 6.94 9.61
C GLN A 42 13.48 8.15 10.50
N GLU A 43 14.35 9.04 10.04
CA GLU A 43 14.72 10.26 10.76
C GLU A 43 13.54 11.23 10.92
N ALA A 44 12.68 11.32 9.90
CA ALA A 44 11.50 12.18 9.90
C ALA A 44 10.23 11.53 10.51
N GLY A 45 10.33 10.30 11.05
CA GLY A 45 9.20 9.57 11.64
C GLY A 45 8.11 9.19 10.63
N LYS A 46 8.49 8.97 9.36
CA LYS A 46 7.59 8.59 8.26
C LYS A 46 7.68 7.08 8.00
N LEU A 47 6.55 6.48 7.64
CA LEU A 47 6.53 5.07 7.22
C LEU A 47 6.87 4.97 5.74
N VAL A 48 7.78 4.08 5.37
CA VAL A 48 8.14 3.84 3.97
C VAL A 48 7.95 2.38 3.55
N ASN A 49 7.45 2.19 2.33
CA ASN A 49 7.48 0.91 1.63
C ASN A 49 8.48 1.01 0.48
N VAL A 50 9.53 0.18 0.52
CA VAL A 50 10.54 0.09 -0.54
C VAL A 50 10.19 -1.09 -1.42
N VAL A 51 9.84 -0.81 -2.68
CA VAL A 51 9.39 -1.84 -3.62
C VAL A 51 10.48 -2.89 -3.83
N ASP A 52 10.06 -4.16 -3.90
CA ASP A 52 10.91 -5.34 -4.10
C ASP A 52 12.03 -5.55 -3.05
N ASN A 53 12.03 -4.79 -1.95
CA ASN A 53 12.96 -4.97 -0.83
C ASN A 53 12.23 -5.02 0.52
N PRO A 54 11.62 -6.18 0.86
CA PRO A 54 10.83 -6.33 2.08
C PRO A 54 11.58 -5.99 3.38
N ALA A 55 12.90 -6.16 3.40
CA ALA A 55 13.73 -5.87 4.57
C ALA A 55 13.80 -4.38 4.92
N LEU A 56 13.49 -3.49 3.96
CA LEU A 56 13.49 -2.05 4.16
C LEU A 56 12.09 -1.46 4.39
N CYS A 57 11.03 -2.25 4.24
CA CYS A 57 9.65 -1.78 4.41
C CYS A 57 9.27 -1.64 5.89
N ASP A 58 8.63 -0.53 6.26
CA ASP A 58 7.96 -0.39 7.57
C ASP A 58 6.57 -1.01 7.59
N PHE A 59 5.97 -1.23 6.41
CA PHE A 59 4.64 -1.78 6.28
C PHE A 59 4.48 -2.60 5.00
N VAL A 60 3.49 -3.49 5.00
CA VAL A 60 3.12 -4.33 3.85
C VAL A 60 1.72 -3.96 3.38
N SER A 61 1.56 -3.76 2.08
CA SER A 61 0.24 -3.55 1.47
C SER A 61 -0.59 -4.83 1.49
N PRO A 62 -1.79 -4.84 2.11
CA PRO A 62 -2.62 -6.03 2.18
C PRO A 62 -3.39 -6.27 0.87
N ALA A 63 -3.88 -7.49 0.69
CA ALA A 63 -4.88 -7.79 -0.33
C ALA A 63 -6.24 -7.25 0.13
N ILE A 64 -6.75 -6.21 -0.54
CA ILE A 64 -7.97 -5.51 -0.14
C ILE A 64 -9.16 -5.87 -1.04
N PHE A 65 -10.31 -6.14 -0.44
CA PHE A 65 -11.63 -6.15 -1.09
C PHE A 65 -12.49 -5.05 -0.47
N ARG A 66 -13.21 -4.29 -1.29
CA ARG A 66 -14.13 -3.22 -0.85
C ARG A 66 -15.48 -3.38 -1.54
N LYS A 67 -16.56 -3.19 -0.79
CA LYS A 67 -17.93 -3.10 -1.32
C LYS A 67 -18.73 -2.14 -0.44
N SER A 68 -19.30 -1.11 -1.05
CA SER A 68 -20.01 -0.03 -0.35
C SER A 68 -19.18 0.57 0.78
N ASN A 69 -19.71 0.59 2.01
CA ASN A 69 -19.07 1.11 3.22
C ASN A 69 -18.21 0.07 3.97
N MET A 70 -17.98 -1.11 3.39
CA MET A 70 -17.20 -2.18 4.02
C MET A 70 -15.91 -2.48 3.26
N SER A 71 -14.84 -2.78 4.01
CA SER A 71 -13.56 -3.21 3.48
C SER A 71 -12.99 -4.38 4.27
N ILE A 72 -12.34 -5.31 3.55
CA ILE A 72 -11.65 -6.46 4.10
C ILE A 72 -10.21 -6.40 3.61
N ALA A 73 -9.26 -6.44 4.53
CA ALA A 73 -7.83 -6.49 4.26
C ALA A 73 -7.26 -7.83 4.74
N VAL A 74 -6.62 -8.57 3.84
CA VAL A 74 -5.96 -9.84 4.16
C VAL A 74 -4.47 -9.68 3.93
N SER A 75 -3.67 -10.03 4.94
CA SER A 75 -2.21 -9.97 4.87
C SER A 75 -1.61 -11.25 5.44
N SER A 76 -0.50 -11.68 4.85
CA SER A 76 0.37 -12.75 5.34
C SER A 76 1.65 -12.21 5.96
N ASN A 77 1.65 -10.93 6.37
CA ASN A 77 2.86 -10.22 6.81
C ASN A 77 4.00 -10.27 5.78
N GLY A 78 3.64 -10.16 4.50
CA GLY A 78 4.58 -10.20 3.37
C GLY A 78 5.11 -11.59 3.02
N GLN A 79 4.73 -12.66 3.74
CA GLN A 79 5.29 -14.00 3.54
C GLN A 79 4.74 -14.74 2.32
N ASP A 80 3.47 -14.49 1.97
CA ASP A 80 2.81 -15.13 0.82
C ASP A 80 1.70 -14.22 0.26
N VAL A 81 2.04 -13.48 -0.79
CA VAL A 81 1.12 -12.55 -1.48
C VAL A 81 -0.03 -13.32 -2.13
N TYR A 82 0.25 -14.46 -2.76
CA TYR A 82 -0.74 -15.25 -3.46
C TYR A 82 -1.77 -15.87 -2.50
N LYS A 83 -1.34 -16.35 -1.33
CA LYS A 83 -2.26 -16.84 -0.29
C LYS A 83 -3.17 -15.74 0.23
N SER A 84 -2.64 -14.54 0.46
CA SER A 84 -3.45 -13.38 0.88
C SER A 84 -4.52 -13.05 -0.17
N ILE A 85 -4.16 -13.08 -1.45
CA ILE A 85 -5.08 -12.89 -2.58
C ILE A 85 -6.15 -14.01 -2.63
N ARG A 86 -5.75 -15.28 -2.49
CA ARG A 86 -6.67 -16.43 -2.50
C ARG A 86 -7.70 -16.32 -1.37
N VAL A 87 -7.24 -16.08 -0.14
CA VAL A 87 -8.12 -15.94 1.03
C VAL A 87 -9.08 -14.75 0.87
N ARG A 88 -8.59 -13.59 0.44
CA ARG A 88 -9.45 -12.42 0.13
C ARG A 88 -10.51 -12.77 -0.93
N ASN A 89 -10.14 -13.51 -1.98
CA ASN A 89 -11.08 -13.92 -3.02
C ASN A 89 -12.15 -14.89 -2.50
N SER A 90 -11.78 -15.85 -1.65
CA SER A 90 -12.74 -16.74 -1.01
C SER A 90 -13.73 -15.96 -0.14
N ILE A 91 -13.24 -14.99 0.65
CA ILE A 91 -14.11 -14.11 1.43
C ILE A 91 -15.04 -13.32 0.50
N ARG A 92 -14.51 -12.73 -0.58
CA ARG A 92 -15.32 -12.02 -1.58
C ARG A 92 -16.46 -12.87 -2.13
N GLN A 93 -16.22 -14.16 -2.42
CA GLN A 93 -17.25 -15.07 -2.94
C GLN A 93 -18.39 -15.27 -1.93
N ILE A 94 -18.07 -15.43 -0.64
CA ILE A 94 -19.07 -15.50 0.45
C ILE A 94 -19.96 -14.25 0.43
N PHE A 95 -19.36 -13.06 0.37
CA PHE A 95 -20.10 -11.78 0.30
C PHE A 95 -20.93 -11.58 -0.97
N GLN A 96 -20.70 -12.37 -2.03
CA GLN A 96 -21.45 -12.32 -3.29
C GLN A 96 -22.60 -13.34 -3.33
N HIS A 97 -22.41 -14.52 -2.73
CA HIS A 97 -23.40 -15.60 -2.76
C HIS A 97 -24.46 -15.51 -1.66
N ASP A 98 -24.10 -15.09 -0.44
CA ASP A 98 -24.99 -15.27 0.73
C ASP A 98 -25.95 -14.11 0.98
N GLY A 99 -26.09 -13.14 0.06
CA GLY A 99 -27.00 -12.01 0.25
C GLY A 99 -26.65 -11.11 1.46
N PHE A 100 -25.48 -11.30 2.09
CA PHE A 100 -25.00 -10.62 3.31
C PHE A 100 -24.92 -9.08 3.18
N LEU A 101 -25.07 -8.57 1.96
CA LEU A 101 -25.02 -7.15 1.60
C LEU A 101 -26.32 -6.65 0.96
N LEU A 102 -27.41 -7.42 1.04
CA LEU A 102 -28.72 -6.79 0.98
C LEU A 102 -28.79 -5.81 2.16
N PRO A 103 -29.31 -4.59 1.96
CA PRO A 103 -29.53 -3.69 3.08
C PRO A 103 -30.29 -4.46 4.17
N PHE A 104 -29.85 -4.34 5.41
CA PHE A 104 -30.67 -4.72 6.55
C PHE A 104 -31.94 -3.87 6.43
N ASN A 105 -33.01 -4.45 5.86
CA ASN A 105 -34.33 -3.82 5.78
C ASN A 105 -34.97 -3.82 7.17
#